data_AF-A0A165C728-F1
#
_entry.id   AF-A0A165C728-F1
#
_cell.length_a   1.000
_cell.length_b   1.000
_cell.length_c   1.000
_cell.angle_alpha   90.00
_cell.angle_beta   90.00
_cell.angle_gamma   90.00
#
_symmetry.space_group_name_H-M   'P 1'
#
loop_
_entity.id
_entity.type
_entity.pdbx_description
1 polymer ?
#
loop_
_entity_poly.entity_id
_entity_poly.type
_entity_poly.pdbx_seq_one_letter_code
_entity_poly.pdbx_strand_id
1 'polypeptide(L)'
;MAHKDKDPQAIALAEAEAQRRMAEYIDKIHYSDRYSDEEYEYRHVILPKPLMKTIPKDLFNPDRSGTLRLLTEDEWRGIGITQSLGWEHYEVHAPEPHVLLFRRRKNFMAPAHVLQQQTLTLNARSGLKLGRRK
;
A
#
# COMPACT_ATOMS: atom_id res chain seq x y z
N MET A 1 35.13 8.28 -22.61
CA MET A 1 34.08 7.65 -21.77
C MET A 1 33.21 8.77 -21.23
N ALA A 2 32.12 9.10 -21.91
CA ALA A 2 31.25 10.21 -21.51
C ALA A 2 30.22 9.68 -20.50
N HIS A 3 30.42 9.96 -19.22
CA HIS A 3 29.33 9.93 -18.25
C HIS A 3 28.36 11.01 -18.68
N LYS A 4 27.25 10.57 -19.28
CA LYS A 4 26.18 11.45 -19.73
C LYS A 4 25.49 11.93 -18.46
N ASP A 5 25.95 13.04 -17.89
CA ASP A 5 25.27 13.74 -16.81
C ASP A 5 23.87 14.07 -17.32
N LYS A 6 22.89 13.26 -16.91
CA LYS A 6 21.49 13.53 -17.19
C LYS A 6 21.15 14.82 -16.46
N ASP A 7 20.58 15.77 -17.19
CA ASP A 7 20.12 17.05 -16.65
C ASP A 7 19.28 16.80 -15.37
N PRO A 8 19.69 17.33 -14.20
CA PRO A 8 18.96 17.17 -12.94
C PRO A 8 17.48 17.55 -13.04
N GLN A 9 17.13 18.53 -13.88
CA GLN A 9 15.74 18.93 -14.11
C GLN A 9 14.95 17.84 -14.85
N ALA A 10 15.56 17.15 -15.81
CA ALA A 10 14.93 16.06 -16.54
C ALA A 10 14.73 14.82 -15.66
N ILE A 11 15.65 14.54 -14.73
CA ILE A 11 15.50 13.47 -13.74
C ILE A 11 14.33 13.77 -12.80
N ALA A 12 14.31 14.96 -12.21
CA ALA A 12 13.26 15.37 -11.28
C ALA A 12 11.86 15.35 -11.93
N LEU A 13 11.75 15.78 -13.20
CA LEU A 13 10.50 15.70 -13.94
C LEU A 13 10.03 14.24 -14.15
N ALA A 14 10.94 13.36 -14.56
CA ALA A 14 10.63 11.94 -14.78
C ALA A 14 10.21 11.24 -13.47
N GLU A 15 10.86 11.55 -12.35
CA GLU A 15 10.48 11.06 -11.02
C GLU A 15 9.11 11.59 -10.61
N ALA A 16 8.82 12.87 -10.84
CA ALA A 16 7.52 13.46 -10.55
C ALA A 16 6.39 12.81 -11.38
N GLU A 17 6.65 12.53 -12.66
CA GLU A 17 5.70 11.80 -13.52
C GLU A 17 5.49 10.35 -13.05
N ALA A 18 6.57 9.66 -12.67
CA ALA A 18 6.48 8.31 -12.11
C ALA A 18 5.67 8.30 -10.81
N GLN A 19 5.90 9.28 -9.93
CA GLN A 19 5.15 9.46 -8.68
C GLN A 19 3.67 9.72 -8.94
N ARG A 20 3.34 10.53 -9.96
CA ARG A 20 1.94 10.80 -10.36
C ARG A 20 1.24 9.54 -10.87
N ARG A 21 1.91 8.74 -11.71
CA ARG A 21 1.37 7.46 -12.19
C ARG A 21 1.19 6.47 -11.05
N MET A 22 2.16 6.41 -10.14
CA MET A 22 2.08 5.60 -8.94
C MET A 22 0.85 5.98 -8.10
N ALA A 23 0.64 7.28 -7.84
CA ALA A 23 -0.52 7.77 -7.11
C ALA A 23 -1.84 7.38 -7.78
N GLU A 24 -1.94 7.49 -9.11
CA GLU A 24 -3.12 7.05 -9.87
C GLU A 24 -3.39 5.55 -9.72
N TYR A 25 -2.34 4.72 -9.62
CA TYR A 25 -2.50 3.30 -9.35
C TYR A 25 -2.91 3.03 -7.90
N ILE A 26 -2.39 3.78 -6.94
CA ILE A 26 -2.77 3.66 -5.52
C ILE A 26 -4.26 3.94 -5.33
N ASP A 27 -4.79 4.96 -6.01
CA ASP A 27 -6.23 5.28 -5.95
C ASP A 27 -7.12 4.17 -6.54
N LYS A 28 -6.55 3.28 -7.35
CA LYS A 28 -7.25 2.13 -7.96
C LYS A 28 -7.09 0.83 -7.15
N ILE A 29 -6.44 0.86 -5.99
CA ILE A 29 -6.37 -0.29 -5.09
C ILE A 29 -7.78 -0.62 -4.59
N HIS A 30 -8.19 -1.87 -4.77
CA HIS A 30 -9.51 -2.34 -4.34
C HIS A 30 -9.41 -3.03 -2.97
N TYR A 31 -10.34 -2.70 -2.08
CA TYR A 31 -10.45 -3.29 -0.73
C TYR A 31 -11.77 -4.03 -0.63
N SER A 32 -11.74 -5.31 -0.29
CA SER A 32 -12.98 -6.08 -0.10
C SER A 32 -13.77 -5.63 1.12
N ASP A 33 -15.02 -6.09 1.20
CA ASP A 33 -15.74 -6.10 2.47
C ASP A 33 -15.01 -6.97 3.51
N ARG A 34 -15.27 -6.67 4.78
CA ARG A 34 -14.69 -7.42 5.91
C ARG A 34 -15.58 -8.61 6.23
N TYR A 35 -14.97 -9.77 6.45
CA TYR A 35 -15.63 -10.98 6.93
C TYR A 35 -14.90 -11.50 8.16
N SER A 36 -15.53 -12.34 8.98
CA SER A 36 -14.93 -12.71 10.27
C SER A 36 -15.31 -14.11 10.71
N ASP A 37 -14.41 -14.77 11.43
CA ASP A 37 -14.68 -15.99 12.20
C ASP A 37 -14.74 -15.65 13.70
N GLU A 38 -14.52 -16.62 14.59
CA GLU A 38 -14.55 -16.39 16.04
C GLU A 38 -13.37 -15.55 16.56
N GLU A 39 -12.19 -15.62 15.94
CA GLU A 39 -10.95 -15.01 16.46
C GLU A 39 -10.48 -13.80 15.62
N TYR A 40 -10.70 -13.83 14.31
CA TYR A 40 -10.17 -12.87 13.35
C TYR A 40 -11.24 -12.21 12.49
N GLU A 41 -10.89 -11.01 12.04
CA GLU A 41 -11.52 -10.30 10.93
C GLU A 41 -10.57 -10.35 9.73
N TYR A 42 -11.12 -10.52 8.53
CA TYR A 42 -10.40 -10.76 7.30
C TYR A 42 -10.85 -9.79 6.21
N ARG A 43 -9.95 -9.57 5.25
CA ARG A 43 -10.16 -8.79 4.03
C ARG A 43 -9.12 -9.20 3.01
N HIS A 44 -9.45 -9.08 1.73
CA HIS A 44 -8.44 -9.10 0.68
C HIS A 44 -8.29 -7.71 0.04
N VAL A 45 -7.08 -7.42 -0.41
CA VAL A 45 -6.74 -6.21 -1.15
C VAL A 45 -6.26 -6.62 -2.53
N ILE A 46 -6.82 -6.01 -3.57
CA ILE A 46 -6.47 -6.30 -4.96
C ILE A 46 -5.67 -5.12 -5.50
N LEU A 47 -4.42 -5.37 -5.84
CA LEU A 47 -3.51 -4.39 -6.43
C LEU A 47 -3.75 -4.30 -7.95
N PRO A 48 -3.75 -3.08 -8.53
CA PRO A 48 -3.71 -2.93 -9.97
C PRO A 48 -2.45 -3.57 -10.56
N LYS A 49 -2.60 -4.31 -11.67
CA LYS A 49 -1.46 -4.95 -12.36
C LYS A 49 -0.32 -3.96 -12.72
N PRO A 50 -0.57 -2.69 -13.07
CA PRO A 50 0.50 -1.71 -13.27
C PRO A 50 1.28 -1.40 -11.99
N LEU A 51 0.60 -1.34 -10.83
CA LEU A 51 1.23 -1.12 -9.53
C LEU A 51 2.21 -2.25 -9.19
N MET A 52 1.80 -3.50 -9.42
CA MET A 52 2.65 -4.68 -9.20
C MET A 52 4.00 -4.59 -9.92
N LYS A 53 4.07 -3.98 -11.11
CA LYS A 53 5.31 -3.83 -11.88
C LYS A 53 6.28 -2.79 -11.30
N THR A 54 5.79 -1.92 -10.43
CA THR A 54 6.57 -0.86 -9.78
C THR A 54 7.12 -1.28 -8.42
N ILE A 55 6.64 -2.40 -7.86
CA ILE A 55 7.06 -2.89 -6.55
C ILE A 55 8.51 -3.41 -6.63
N PRO A 56 9.38 -3.09 -5.65
CA PRO A 56 10.74 -3.61 -5.56
C PRO A 56 10.78 -5.15 -5.58
N LYS A 57 11.76 -5.71 -6.30
CA LYS A 57 11.85 -7.17 -6.54
C LYS A 57 12.11 -7.98 -5.28
N ASP A 58 12.70 -7.38 -4.25
CA ASP A 58 12.97 -7.98 -2.94
C ASP A 58 11.71 -8.19 -2.08
N LEU A 59 10.58 -7.58 -2.47
CA LEU A 59 9.27 -7.85 -1.88
C LEU A 59 8.55 -9.04 -2.55
N PHE A 60 9.12 -9.62 -3.61
CA PHE A 60 8.61 -10.82 -4.25
C PHE A 60 9.27 -12.08 -3.71
N ASN A 61 8.53 -13.19 -3.73
CA ASN A 61 9.12 -14.49 -3.44
C ASN A 61 10.18 -14.85 -4.51
N PRO A 62 11.27 -15.53 -4.13
CA PRO A 62 12.32 -15.95 -5.06
C PRO A 62 11.87 -17.14 -5.93
N ASP A 63 10.80 -17.83 -5.54
CA ASP A 63 10.18 -18.81 -6.39
C ASP A 63 9.53 -18.09 -7.58
N ARG A 64 9.54 -18.70 -8.77
CA ARG A 64 9.03 -18.07 -10.00
C ARG A 64 7.50 -17.90 -9.99
N SER A 65 6.87 -17.90 -8.82
CA SER A 65 5.43 -17.70 -8.58
C SER A 65 4.97 -16.31 -8.98
N GLY A 66 5.85 -15.31 -8.93
CA GLY A 66 5.49 -13.90 -9.18
C GLY A 66 4.61 -13.31 -8.08
N THR A 67 4.54 -13.97 -6.92
CA THR A 67 3.79 -13.51 -5.75
C THR A 67 4.65 -12.63 -4.84
N LEU A 68 4.01 -11.75 -4.08
CA LEU A 68 4.68 -11.06 -2.99
C LEU A 68 4.94 -12.02 -1.84
N ARG A 69 6.07 -11.85 -1.15
CA ARG A 69 6.29 -12.52 0.14
C ARG A 69 5.33 -11.96 1.20
N LEU A 70 5.31 -12.56 2.38
CA LEU A 70 4.63 -11.94 3.52
C LEU A 70 5.29 -10.58 3.82
N LEU A 71 4.45 -9.56 3.91
CA LEU A 71 4.87 -8.17 4.03
C LEU A 71 4.60 -7.67 5.45
N THR A 72 5.56 -6.96 6.02
CA THR A 72 5.37 -6.25 7.29
C THR A 72 4.45 -5.03 7.10
N GLU A 73 3.98 -4.44 8.21
CA GLU A 73 3.13 -3.26 8.16
C GLU A 73 3.75 -2.10 7.38
N ASP A 74 5.02 -1.81 7.63
CA ASP A 74 5.74 -0.75 6.91
C ASP A 74 5.87 -1.04 5.41
N GLU A 75 6.10 -2.31 5.05
CA GLU A 75 6.26 -2.71 3.65
C GLU A 75 4.96 -2.59 2.86
N TRP A 76 3.85 -3.11 3.39
CA TRP A 76 2.58 -3.03 2.68
C TRP A 76 2.02 -1.60 2.68
N ARG A 77 2.30 -0.78 3.70
CA ARG A 77 2.00 0.66 3.68
C ARG A 77 2.85 1.39 2.65
N GLY A 78 4.11 1.00 2.50
CA GLY A 78 5.06 1.56 1.53
C GLY A 78 4.61 1.39 0.06
N ILE A 79 3.93 0.29 -0.27
CA ILE A 79 3.35 0.08 -1.61
C ILE A 79 2.01 0.81 -1.82
N GLY A 80 1.54 1.58 -0.84
CA GLY A 80 0.36 2.43 -0.92
C GLY A 80 -0.93 1.82 -0.37
N ILE A 81 -0.91 0.60 0.16
CA ILE A 81 -2.08 0.02 0.83
C ILE A 81 -2.36 0.82 2.10
N THR A 82 -3.61 1.29 2.24
CA THR A 82 -4.04 2.10 3.38
C THR A 82 -5.24 1.45 4.06
N GLN A 83 -5.04 1.00 5.29
CA GLN A 83 -6.09 0.47 6.16
C GLN A 83 -5.81 0.84 7.62
N SER A 84 -6.79 0.58 8.49
CA SER A 84 -6.68 0.80 9.94
C SER A 84 -5.54 -0.02 10.57
N LEU A 85 -5.29 0.14 11.86
CA LEU A 85 -4.33 -0.70 12.58
C LEU A 85 -4.76 -2.16 12.71
N GLY A 86 -3.73 -2.98 12.94
CA GLY A 86 -3.84 -4.37 13.40
C GLY A 86 -3.99 -5.38 12.27
N TRP A 87 -3.95 -4.93 11.01
CA TRP A 87 -4.01 -5.82 9.86
C TRP A 87 -2.63 -6.43 9.55
N GLU A 88 -2.61 -7.74 9.42
CA GLU A 88 -1.44 -8.56 9.12
C GLU A 88 -1.61 -9.21 7.75
N HIS A 89 -0.61 -9.10 6.87
CA HIS A 89 -0.55 -9.89 5.63
C HIS A 89 -0.15 -11.32 6.02
N TYR A 90 -1.11 -12.25 6.01
CA TYR A 90 -0.94 -13.54 6.69
C TYR A 90 -0.73 -14.73 5.74
N GLU A 91 -1.13 -14.61 4.48
CA GLU A 91 -1.06 -15.72 3.53
C GLU A 91 -0.87 -15.21 2.10
N VAL A 92 -0.10 -15.97 1.32
CA VAL A 92 0.19 -15.68 -0.09
C VAL A 92 -0.79 -16.43 -0.98
N HIS A 93 -1.48 -15.71 -1.86
CA HIS A 93 -2.42 -16.29 -2.80
C HIS A 93 -1.77 -16.51 -4.19
N ALA A 94 -1.23 -17.71 -4.41
CA ALA A 94 -0.50 -18.03 -5.65
C ALA A 94 -1.31 -17.92 -6.96
N PRO A 95 -2.60 -18.32 -7.04
CA PRO A 95 -3.37 -18.23 -8.28
C PRO A 95 -3.52 -16.78 -8.80
N GLU A 96 -3.66 -15.82 -7.89
CA GLU A 96 -3.80 -14.41 -8.23
C GLU A 96 -2.77 -13.56 -7.44
N PRO A 97 -1.55 -13.38 -7.96
CA PRO A 97 -0.43 -12.77 -7.21
C PRO A 97 -0.63 -11.30 -6.82
N HIS A 98 -1.68 -10.67 -7.35
CA HIS A 98 -2.08 -9.30 -7.10
C HIS A 98 -3.16 -9.18 -6.02
N VAL A 99 -3.59 -10.31 -5.44
CA VAL A 99 -4.54 -10.39 -4.32
C VAL A 99 -3.74 -10.68 -3.04
N LEU A 100 -3.81 -9.77 -2.08
CA LEU A 100 -3.14 -9.90 -0.78
C LEU A 100 -4.19 -10.17 0.30
N LEU A 101 -3.91 -11.13 1.17
CA LEU A 101 -4.82 -11.59 2.20
C LEU A 101 -4.44 -10.98 3.56
N PHE A 102 -5.36 -10.27 4.17
CA PHE A 102 -5.16 -9.63 5.47
C PHE A 102 -6.07 -10.21 6.53
N ARG A 103 -5.55 -10.33 7.75
CA ARG A 103 -6.32 -10.65 8.95
C ARG A 103 -6.02 -9.68 10.09
N ARG A 104 -6.94 -9.54 11.03
CA ARG A 104 -6.77 -8.76 12.25
C ARG A 104 -7.52 -9.44 13.40
N ARG A 105 -6.91 -9.53 14.58
CA ARG A 105 -7.60 -10.07 15.78
C ARG A 105 -8.79 -9.19 16.14
N LYS A 106 -9.96 -9.79 16.45
CA LYS A 106 -11.16 -9.02 16.83
C LYS A 106 -10.96 -8.14 18.05
N ASN A 107 -10.20 -8.64 19.03
CA ASN A 107 -9.88 -7.92 20.27
C ASN A 107 -8.60 -7.08 20.14
N PHE A 108 -8.25 -6.64 18.92
CA PHE A 108 -7.07 -5.83 18.70
C PHE A 108 -7.20 -4.50 19.46
N MET A 109 -6.37 -4.34 20.49
CA MET A 109 -6.19 -3.08 21.21
C MET A 109 -4.89 -2.45 20.73
N ALA A 110 -5.00 -1.37 19.96
CA ALA A 110 -3.83 -0.54 19.66
C ALA A 110 -3.27 0.01 20.98
N PRO A 111 -1.95 -0.04 21.21
CA PRO A 111 -1.36 0.65 22.34
C PRO A 111 -1.75 2.13 22.30
N ALA A 112 -2.12 2.70 23.45
CA ALA A 112 -2.68 4.06 23.51
C ALA A 112 -1.81 5.13 22.82
N HIS A 113 -0.49 4.96 22.83
CA HIS A 113 0.46 5.86 22.17
C HIS A 113 0.37 5.86 20.63
N VAL A 114 -0.11 4.77 20.02
CA VAL A 114 -0.24 4.63 18.56
C VAL A 114 -1.52 5.28 18.04
N LEU A 115 -2.60 5.28 18.85
CA LEU A 115 -3.88 5.88 18.48
C LEU A 115 -3.79 7.40 18.29
N GLN A 116 -2.94 8.08 19.08
CA GLN A 116 -2.76 9.53 18.99
C GLN A 116 -2.07 9.95 17.69
N GLN A 117 -1.18 9.11 17.14
CA GLN A 117 -0.49 9.41 15.87
C GLN A 117 -1.39 9.18 14.65
N GLN A 118 -2.40 8.31 14.74
CA GLN A 118 -3.28 7.99 13.62
C GLN A 118 -4.45 8.93 13.39
N THR A 119 -5.00 9.50 14.46
CA THR A 119 -6.01 10.55 14.34
C THR A 119 -5.47 11.78 13.62
N LEU A 120 -4.16 12.06 13.73
CA LEU A 120 -3.50 13.18 13.04
C LEU A 120 -3.28 12.90 11.54
N THR A 121 -2.85 11.68 11.17
CA THR A 121 -2.49 11.35 9.78
C THR A 121 -3.69 11.10 8.86
N LEU A 122 -4.79 10.54 9.39
CA LEU A 122 -6.04 10.34 8.63
C LEU A 122 -6.78 11.67 8.39
N ASN A 123 -6.79 12.58 9.38
CA ASN A 123 -7.45 13.89 9.26
C ASN A 123 -6.68 14.87 8.36
N ALA A 124 -5.35 14.74 8.24
CA ALA A 124 -4.55 15.56 7.33
C ALA A 124 -4.84 15.29 5.85
N ARG A 125 -5.26 14.06 5.50
CA ARG A 125 -5.59 13.67 4.10
C ARG A 125 -7.02 14.04 3.69
N SER A 126 -7.97 14.12 4.62
CA SER A 126 -9.35 14.53 4.34
C SER A 126 -9.55 16.05 4.23
N GLY A 127 -8.56 16.86 4.63
CA GLY A 127 -8.64 18.33 4.63
C GLY A 127 -8.35 19.04 3.30
N LEU A 128 -7.92 18.33 2.25
CA LEU A 128 -7.67 18.91 0.92
C LEU A 128 -8.93 18.83 0.02
N LYS A 129 -10.08 19.33 0.50
CA LYS A 129 -11.19 19.72 -0.39
C LYS A 129 -11.25 21.24 -0.49
N LEU A 130 -10.83 21.70 -1.66
CA LEU A 130 -10.87 23.06 -2.19
C LEU A 130 -12.23 23.75 -1.93
N GLY A 131 -12.27 24.66 -0.96
CA GLY A 131 -13.38 25.59 -0.71
C GLY A 131 -13.10 26.94 -1.36
N ARG A 132 -13.56 27.08 -2.59
CA ARG A 132 -13.44 28.22 -3.52
C ARG A 132 -14.07 29.51 -2.97
N ARG A 133 -13.33 30.62 -3.10
CA ARG A 133 -13.80 32.01 -2.91
C ARG A 133 -15.11 32.29 -3.67
N LYS A 134 -16.05 32.96 -3.01
CA LYS A 134 -16.78 34.13 -3.53
C LYS A 134 -17.09 35.05 -2.37
#